data_AF-A0A1F3ZZJ5-F1
#
_entry.id   AF-A0A1F3ZZJ5-F1
#
_cell.length_a   1.000
_cell.length_b   1.000
_cell.length_c   1.000
_cell.angle_alpha   90.00
_cell.angle_beta   90.00
_cell.angle_gamma   90.00
#
_symmetry.space_group_name_H-M   'P 1'
#
loop_
_entity.id
_entity.type
_entity.pdbx_description
1 polymer ?
#
loop_
_entity_poly.entity_id
_entity_poly.type
_entity_poly.pdbx_seq_one_letter_code
_entity_poly.pdbx_strand_id
1 'polypeptide(L)' 'MYTLHAELEGGKFLSAFESLLEGWLASGYQLISLRQLAGDLNSKLLPRHEVLLGQIHGRSGTLALQGPEFLAVS' A
#
# COMPACT_ATOMS: atom_id res chain seq x y z
N MET A 1 -1.19 7.22 3.06
CA MET A 1 -2.06 6.11 2.66
C MET A 1 -3.50 6.58 2.84
N TYR A 2 -4.24 6.72 1.75
CA TYR A 2 -5.65 7.07 1.81
C TYR A 2 -6.44 5.79 1.54
N THR A 3 -7.30 5.41 2.47
CA THR A 3 -8.24 4.31 2.30
C THR A 3 -9.63 4.92 2.35
N LEU A 4 -10.33 4.93 1.22
CA LEU A 4 -11.70 5.41 1.13
C LEU A 4 -12.62 4.19 1.10
N HIS A 5 -13.56 4.11 2.02
CA HIS A 5 -14.55 3.04 2.00
C HIS A 5 -15.67 3.43 1.05
N ALA A 6 -15.72 2.80 -0.13
CA ALA A 6 -16.71 3.14 -1.16
C ALA A 6 -18.15 3.13 -0.62
N GLU A 7 -18.45 2.21 0.31
CA GLU A 7 -19.77 2.05 0.93
C GLU A 7 -20.17 3.16 1.92
N LEU A 8 -19.21 3.79 2.59
CA LEU A 8 -19.46 4.83 3.60
C LEU A 8 -19.21 6.25 3.08
N GLU A 9 -18.26 6.37 2.16
CA GLU A 9 -17.60 7.63 1.83
C GLU A 9 -17.65 7.92 0.33
N GLY A 10 -17.97 6.93 -0.51
CA GLY A 10 -17.87 7.01 -1.97
C GLY A 10 -18.68 8.16 -2.57
N GLY A 11 -19.93 8.36 -2.12
CA GLY A 11 -20.77 9.46 -2.60
C GLY A 11 -20.30 10.83 -2.13
N LYS A 12 -19.94 10.96 -0.84
CA LYS A 12 -19.53 12.22 -0.23
C LYS A 12 -18.22 12.77 -0.82
N PHE A 13 -17.31 11.88 -1.19
CA PHE A 13 -15.98 12.25 -1.65
C PHE A 13 -15.74 12.01 -3.13
N LEU A 14 -16.79 11.75 -3.92
CA LEU A 14 -16.66 11.48 -5.36
C LEU A 14 -15.87 12.59 -6.08
N SER A 15 -16.27 13.85 -5.90
CA SER A 15 -15.60 14.99 -6.55
C SER A 15 -14.14 15.18 -6.09
N ALA A 16 -13.85 14.93 -4.81
CA ALA A 16 -12.49 14.99 -4.29
C ALA A 16 -11.63 13.84 -4.84
N PHE A 17 -12.21 12.65 -5.01
CA PHE A 17 -11.57 11.49 -5.61
C PHE A 17 -11.25 11.74 -7.09
N GLU A 18 -12.19 12.27 -7.86
CA GLU A 18 -11.98 12.66 -9.27
C GLU A 18 -10.84 13.66 -9.41
N SER A 19 -10.84 14.74 -8.61
CA SER A 19 -9.78 15.76 -8.61
C SER A 19 -8.40 15.17 -8.32
N LEU A 20 -8.34 14.17 -7.43
CA LEU A 20 -7.10 13.49 -7.06
C LEU A 20 -6.60 12.57 -8.17
N LEU A 21 -7.49 11.86 -8.88
CA LEU A 21 -7.12 11.08 -10.06
C LEU A 21 -6.60 11.97 -11.19
N GLU A 22 -7.29 13.08 -11.48
CA GLU A 22 -6.86 14.05 -12.49
C GLU A 22 -5.48 14.63 -12.16
N GLY A 23 -5.26 15.03 -10.90
CA GLY A 23 -3.96 15.55 -10.45
C GLY A 23 -2.83 14.54 -10.60
N TRP A 24 -3.08 13.26 -10.30
CA TRP A 24 -2.10 12.19 -10.50
C TRP A 24 -1.77 11.97 -11.98
N LEU A 25 -2.79 11.88 -12.83
CA LEU A 25 -2.59 11.72 -14.27
C LEU A 25 -1.82 12.91 -14.88
N ALA A 26 -2.18 14.14 -14.50
CA ALA A 26 -1.49 15.35 -14.95
C ALA A 26 -0.02 15.41 -14.49
N SER A 27 0.30 14.77 -13.35
CA SER A 27 1.66 14.66 -12.82
C SER A 27 2.45 13.49 -13.44
N GLY A 28 1.86 12.76 -14.39
CA GLY A 28 2.51 11.63 -15.06
C GLY A 28 2.48 10.30 -14.29
N TYR A 29 1.70 10.21 -13.21
CA TYR A 29 1.52 8.93 -12.51
C TYR A 29 0.65 7.98 -13.34
N GLN A 30 0.93 6.69 -13.20
CA GLN A 30 0.11 5.63 -13.77
C GLN A 30 -0.82 5.05 -12.71
N LEU A 31 -2.11 5.00 -13.03
CA LEU A 31 -3.12 4.34 -12.21
C LEU A 31 -3.20 2.87 -12.62
N ILE A 32 -2.62 1.98 -11.81
CA ILE A 32 -2.56 0.55 -12.09
C ILE A 32 -3.31 -0.26 -11.03
N SER A 33 -3.76 -1.45 -11.43
CA SER A 33 -4.32 -2.42 -10.48
C SER A 33 -3.23 -3.03 -9.59
N LEU A 34 -3.62 -3.51 -8.41
CA LEU A 34 -2.71 -4.28 -7.53
C LEU A 34 -2.15 -5.53 -8.22
N ARG A 35 -2.89 -6.11 -9.18
CA ARG A 35 -2.42 -7.27 -9.96
C ARG A 35 -1.26 -6.90 -10.88
N GLN A 36 -1.36 -5.76 -11.57
CA GLN A 36 -0.27 -5.27 -12.42
C GLN A 36 0.95 -4.96 -11.56
N LEU A 37 0.76 -4.22 -10.46
CA LEU A 37 1.83 -3.93 -9.52
C LEU A 37 2.52 -5.22 -9.03
N ALA A 38 1.76 -6.24 -8.64
CA ALA A 38 2.31 -7.52 -8.20
C ALA A 38 3.06 -8.26 -9.32
N GLY A 39 2.60 -8.15 -10.58
CA GLY A 39 3.25 -8.75 -11.74
C GLY A 39 4.58 -8.08 -12.10
N ASP A 40 4.72 -6.78 -11.84
CA ASP A 40 5.94 -6.01 -12.12
C ASP A 40 7.03 -6.21 -11.05
N LEU A 41 6.68 -6.77 -9.88
CA LEU A 41 7.63 -7.06 -8.82
C LEU A 41 8.51 -8.26 -9.16
N ASN A 42 9.83 -8.07 -9.20
CA ASN A 42 10.77 -9.18 -9.21
C ASN A 42 10.92 -9.75 -7.79
N SER A 43 10.11 -10.77 -7.49
CA SER A 43 10.09 -11.43 -6.18
C SER A 43 11.44 -11.99 -5.72
N LYS A 44 12.39 -12.25 -6.64
CA LYS A 44 13.73 -12.71 -6.30
C LYS A 44 14.62 -11.60 -5.72
N LEU A 45 14.31 -10.33 -6.01
CA LEU A 45 15.05 -9.17 -5.51
C LEU A 45 14.46 -8.59 -4.22
N LEU A 46 13.28 -9.05 -3.80
CA LEU A 46 12.68 -8.58 -2.56
C LEU A 46 13.41 -9.20 -1.35
N PRO A 47 13.80 -8.39 -0.35
CA PRO A 47 14.41 -8.90 0.86
C PRO A 47 13.38 -9.73 1.63
N ARG A 48 13.84 -10.82 2.24
CA ARG A 48 12.97 -11.71 3.00
C ARG A 48 13.11 -11.34 4.46
N HIS A 49 12.01 -10.96 5.10
CA HIS A 49 12.00 -10.57 6.51
C HIS A 49 11.06 -11.47 7.30
N GLU A 50 11.41 -11.71 8.56
CA GLU A 50 10.49 -12.35 9.50
C GLU A 50 9.23 -11.48 9.68
N VAL A 51 8.08 -12.13 9.94
CA VAL A 51 6.85 -11.43 10.31
C VAL A 51 6.70 -11.53 11.83
N LEU A 52 6.77 -10.38 12.50
CA LEU A 52 6.61 -10.28 13.95
C LEU A 52 5.22 -9.76 14.31
N LEU A 53 4.79 -10.01 15.54
CA LEU A 53 3.58 -9.42 16.11
C LEU A 53 3.96 -8.33 17.11
N GLY A 54 3.37 -7.15 16.98
CA GLY A 54 3.65 -6.05 17.90
C GLY A 54 2.67 -4.89 17.81
N GLN A 55 2.98 -3.79 18.50
CA GLN A 55 2.17 -2.58 18.55
C GLN A 55 2.93 -1.44 17.87
N ILE A 56 2.21 -0.53 17.21
CA ILE A 56 2.75 0.73 16.69
C ILE A 56 2.01 1.87 17.39
N HIS A 57 2.74 2.89 17.86
CA HIS A 57 2.14 4.06 18.48
C HIS A 57 1.09 4.71 17.56
N GLY A 58 -0.10 5.00 18.09
CA GLY A 58 -1.22 5.56 17.32
C GLY A 58 -2.02 4.54 16.49
N ARG A 59 -1.74 3.24 16.63
CA ARG A 59 -2.52 2.17 16.02
C ARG A 59 -3.07 1.23 17.08
N SER A 60 -4.36 0.89 16.94
CA SER A 60 -5.02 -0.04 17.86
C SER A 60 -4.72 -1.49 17.50
N GLY A 61 -4.49 -2.31 18.51
CA GLY A 61 -4.37 -3.76 18.39
C GLY A 61 -3.01 -4.26 17.88
N THR A 62 -2.86 -5.58 17.88
CA THR A 62 -1.63 -6.25 17.43
C THR A 62 -1.52 -6.28 15.92
N LEU A 63 -0.39 -5.81 15.41
CA LEU A 63 -0.08 -5.69 13.99
C LEU A 63 1.01 -6.69 13.60
N ALA A 64 1.00 -7.06 12.32
CA ALA A 64 2.14 -7.68 11.67
C ALA A 64 3.22 -6.62 11.41
N LEU A 65 4.42 -6.85 11.91
CA LEU A 65 5.59 -5.98 11.78
C LEU A 65 6.66 -6.66 10.93
N GLN A 66 7.42 -5.86 10.18
CA GLN A 66 8.61 -6.33 9.49
C GLN A 66 9.73 -6.57 10.52
N GLY A 67 10.17 -7.82 10.64
CA GLY A 67 11.28 -8.24 11.49
C GLY A 67 12.64 -8.16 10.79
N PRO A 68 13.67 -8.77 11.38
CA PRO A 68 15.00 -8.89 10.76
C PRO A 68 14.95 -9.55 9.38
N GLU A 69 15.88 -9.17 8.51
CA GLU A 69 16.08 -9.87 7.24
C GLU A 69 16.63 -11.28 7.51
N PHE A 70 16.17 -12.27 6.74
CA PHE A 70 16.65 -13.64 6.77
C PHE A 70 16.95 -14.11 5.33
N LEU A 71 17.85 -15.07 5.17
CA LEU A 71 18.31 -15.55 3.85
C LEU A 71 18.86 -14.45 2.93
N ALA A 72 19.45 -13.39 3.51
CA ALA A 72 20.22 -12.41 2.76
C ALA A 72 21.38 -13.13 2.05
N VAL A 73 21.53 -12.89 0.75
CA VAL A 73 22.62 -13.47 -0.03
C VAL A 73 23.90 -12.71 0.36
N SER A 74 24.87 -13.43 0.92
CA SER A 74 26.22 -12.92 1.19
C SER A 74 27.01 -12.73 -0.09
#